data_AF-A0A8X6GM11-F1
#
_entry.id   AF-A0A8X6GM11-F1
#
_cell.length_a   1.000
_cell.length_b   1.000
_cell.length_c   1.000
_cell.angle_alpha   90.00
_cell.angle_beta   90.00
_cell.angle_gamma   90.00
#
_symmetry.space_group_name_H-M   'P 1'
#
loop_
_entity.id
_entity.type
_entity.pdbx_description
1 polymer ?
#
loop_
_entity_poly.entity_id
_entity_poly.type
_entity_poly.pdbx_seq_one_letter_code
_entity_poly.pdbx_strand_id
1 'polypeptide(L)' 'MWVKCDTGVEYNVVEGKPFITSLGGIQDDPERGIFWFLHLKNLNSNNETELMEQSPVNLKLIPNQEIILWYKPGPWSSHI' A
#
# COMPACT_ATOMS: atom_id res chain seq x y z
N MET A 1 14.72 20.16 -21.08
CA MET A 1 14.26 18.80 -20.71
C MET A 1 13.78 18.89 -19.27
N TRP A 2 12.47 18.81 -19.04
CA TRP A 2 11.93 18.76 -17.68
C TRP A 2 11.75 17.30 -17.32
N VAL A 3 12.38 16.85 -16.23
CA VAL A 3 12.10 15.53 -15.66
C VAL A 3 10.77 15.68 -14.92
N LYS A 4 9.74 14.98 -15.38
CA LYS A 4 8.47 14.87 -14.68
C LYS A 4 8.77 14.06 -13.41
N CYS A 5 8.76 14.70 -12.25
CA CYS A 5 8.79 13.98 -10.98
C CYS A 5 7.35 13.55 -10.73
N ASP A 6 7.00 12.32 -11.12
CA ASP A 6 5.69 11.75 -10.84
C ASP A 6 5.59 11.46 -9.33
N THR A 7 5.24 12.49 -8.55
CA THR A 7 5.03 12.45 -7.10
C THR A 7 3.68 11.83 -6.71
N GLY A 8 3.01 11.15 -7.65
CA GLY A 8 1.66 10.61 -7.48
C GLY A 8 1.60 9.22 -6.87
N VAL A 9 0.39 8.84 -6.46
CA VAL A 9 0.02 7.45 -6.15
C VAL A 9 -0.63 6.86 -7.40
N GLU A 10 -0.14 5.71 -7.86
CA GLU A 10 -0.80 4.92 -8.90
C GLU A 10 -1.43 3.69 -8.27
N TYR A 11 -2.54 3.23 -8.84
CA TYR A 11 -3.27 2.05 -8.39
C TYR A 11 -3.78 1.22 -9.55
N ASN A 12 -3.98 -0.07 -9.30
CA ASN A 12 -4.65 -0.99 -10.20
C ASN A 12 -5.86 -1.63 -9.53
N VAL A 13 -6.89 -2.00 -10.29
CA VAL A 13 -8.10 -2.65 -9.77
C VAL A 13 -8.02 -4.15 -10.03
N VAL A 14 -7.96 -4.94 -8.95
CA VAL A 14 -7.95 -6.41 -8.99
C VAL A 14 -9.23 -6.90 -8.35
N GLU A 15 -10.03 -7.69 -9.07
CA GLU A 15 -11.34 -8.20 -8.59
C GLU A 15 -12.27 -7.10 -8.05
N GLY A 16 -12.28 -5.93 -8.71
CA GLY A 16 -13.09 -4.78 -8.30
C GLY A 16 -12.56 -4.01 -7.09
N LYS A 17 -11.38 -4.36 -6.59
CA LYS A 17 -10.71 -3.71 -5.46
C LYS A 17 -9.45 -2.98 -5.94
N PRO A 18 -9.34 -1.65 -5.76
CA PRO A 18 -8.10 -0.94 -6.06
C PRO A 18 -6.99 -1.28 -5.05
N PHE A 19 -5.77 -1.42 -5.55
CA PHE A 19 -4.54 -1.62 -4.79
C PHE A 19 -3.47 -0.66 -5.32
N ILE A 20 -2.66 -0.10 -4.42
CA ILE A 20 -1.58 0.82 -4.78
C ILE A 20 -0.48 0.03 -5.48
N THR A 21 -0.06 0.52 -6.64
CA THR A 21 1.00 -0.10 -7.45
C THR A 21 2.21 0.80 -7.66
N SER A 22 2.07 2.10 -7.36
CA SER A 22 3.20 3.01 -7.32
C SER A 22 3.01 4.12 -6.30
N LEU A 23 4.10 4.55 -5.68
CA LEU A 23 4.17 5.74 -4.86
C LEU A 23 5.46 6.51 -5.18
N GLY A 24 5.32 7.76 -5.61
CA GLY A 24 6.47 8.64 -5.87
C GLY A 24 7.41 8.11 -6.96
N GLY A 25 6.86 7.44 -7.98
CA GLY A 25 7.60 6.85 -9.10
C GLY A 25 8.26 5.50 -8.80
N ILE A 26 8.15 4.99 -7.57
CA ILE A 26 8.58 3.63 -7.24
C ILE A 26 7.40 2.69 -7.49
N GLN A 27 7.53 1.80 -8.46
CA GLN A 27 6.51 0.81 -8.83
C GLN A 27 6.75 -0.52 -8.11
N ASP A 28 5.70 -1.33 -8.04
CA ASP A 28 5.83 -2.73 -7.73
C ASP A 28 6.83 -3.42 -8.65
N ASP A 29 7.54 -4.42 -8.11
CA ASP A 29 8.50 -5.24 -8.83
C ASP A 29 8.09 -6.73 -8.68
N PRO A 30 7.19 -7.22 -9.55
CA PRO A 30 6.75 -8.61 -9.53
C PRO A 30 7.89 -9.60 -9.80
N GLU A 31 8.91 -9.22 -10.56
CA GLU A 31 10.05 -10.09 -10.86
C GLU A 31 10.89 -10.37 -9.60
N ARG A 32 10.99 -9.37 -8.72
CA ARG A 32 11.67 -9.50 -7.41
C ARG A 32 10.73 -9.85 -6.26
N GLY A 33 9.43 -9.92 -6.51
CA GLY A 33 8.41 -10.14 -5.48
C GLY A 33 8.37 -9.02 -4.43
N ILE A 34 8.66 -7.79 -4.83
CA ILE A 34 8.65 -6.60 -3.96
C ILE A 34 7.46 -5.74 -4.31
N PHE A 35 6.67 -5.41 -3.31
CA PHE A 35 5.38 -4.78 -3.53
C PHE A 35 5.08 -3.71 -2.48
N TRP A 36 4.14 -2.83 -2.79
CA TRP A 36 3.58 -1.88 -1.86
C TRP A 36 2.51 -2.52 -0.97
N PHE A 37 2.77 -2.53 0.34
CA PHE A 37 1.85 -3.05 1.33
C PHE A 37 1.31 -1.94 2.23
N LEU A 38 -0.01 -1.86 2.33
CA LEU A 38 -0.70 -0.92 3.20
C LEU A 38 -0.80 -1.48 4.61
N HIS A 39 -0.35 -0.71 5.59
CA HIS A 39 -0.49 -1.04 7.00
C HIS A 39 -1.18 0.09 7.76
N LEU A 40 -1.89 -0.26 8.82
CA LEU A 40 -2.47 0.69 9.75
C LEU A 40 -1.83 0.57 11.11
N LYS A 41 -1.45 1.72 11.68
CA LYS A 41 -1.01 1.82 13.06
C LYS A 41 -2.03 2.63 13.84
N ASN A 42 -2.51 2.08 14.96
CA ASN A 42 -3.26 2.87 15.93
C ASN A 42 -2.26 3.52 16.90
N LEU A 43 -2.19 4.85 16.90
CA LEU A 43 -1.28 5.62 17.75
C LEU A 43 -1.59 5.50 19.24
N ASN A 44 -2.82 5.14 19.58
CA ASN A 44 -3.26 4.97 20.97
C ASN A 44 -3.00 3.55 21.50
N SER A 45 -2.56 2.62 20.66
CA SER A 45 -2.14 1.29 21.09
C SER A 45 -0.64 1.13 20.94
N ASN A 46 -0.03 0.40 21.87
CA ASN A 46 1.36 -0.04 21.74
C ASN A 46 1.47 -1.28 20.82
N ASN A 47 0.40 -1.64 20.12
CA ASN A 47 0.39 -2.81 19.27
C ASN A 47 1.18 -2.54 17.99
N GLU A 48 1.67 -3.63 17.39
CA GLU A 48 2.34 -3.59 16.09
C GLU A 48 1.39 -3.13 14.98
N THR A 49 1.99 -2.63 13.90
CA THR A 49 1.29 -2.21 12.68
C THR A 49 0.56 -3.40 12.04
N GLU A 50 -0.71 -3.24 11.70
CA GLU A 50 -1.51 -4.31 11.09
C GLU A 50 -1.45 -4.21 9.57
N LEU A 51 -1.12 -5.32 8.88
CA LEU A 51 -1.19 -5.41 7.43
C LEU A 51 -2.66 -5.41 6.97
N MET A 52 -3.00 -4.50 6.07
CA MET A 52 -4.35 -4.41 5.52
C MET A 52 -4.48 -5.28 4.26
N GLU A 53 -5.23 -6.36 4.37
CA GLU A 53 -5.64 -7.19 3.21
C GLU A 53 -6.86 -6.61 2.48
N GLN A 54 -7.57 -5.67 3.13
CA GLN A 54 -8.70 -5.00 2.55
C GLN A 54 -8.25 -3.89 1.61
N SER A 55 -9.04 -3.66 0.56
CA SER A 55 -8.79 -2.57 -0.38
C SER A 55 -8.76 -1.22 0.34
N PRO A 56 -7.79 -0.33 0.05
CA PRO A 56 -7.70 1.00 0.61
C PRO A 56 -9.01 1.80 0.59
N VAL A 57 -9.85 1.64 -0.44
CA VAL A 57 -11.13 2.39 -0.55
C VAL A 57 -12.19 1.97 0.47
N ASN A 58 -12.06 0.79 1.06
CA ASN A 58 -12.99 0.29 2.07
C ASN A 58 -12.52 0.62 3.50
N LEU A 59 -11.31 1.16 3.65
CA LEU A 59 -10.76 1.51 4.95
C LEU A 59 -11.42 2.78 5.48
N LYS A 60 -12.09 2.65 6.62
CA LYS A 60 -12.58 3.79 7.39
C LYS A 60 -11.55 4.13 8.45
N LEU A 61 -10.84 5.23 8.24
CA LEU A 61 -9.93 5.77 9.25
C LEU A 61 -10.72 6.27 10.45
N ILE A 62 -10.25 5.90 11.64
CA ILE A 62 -10.67 6.51 12.90
C ILE A 62 -9.58 7.49 13.36
N PRO A 63 -9.91 8.45 14.26
CA PRO A 63 -8.90 9.34 14.82
C PRO A 63 -7.70 8.57 15.39
N ASN A 64 -6.52 9.17 15.30
CA ASN A 64 -5.27 8.61 15.83
C ASN A 64 -4.82 7.32 15.12
N GLN A 65 -5.14 7.18 13.84
CA GLN A 65 -4.54 6.16 12.97
C GLN A 65 -3.54 6.77 11.99
N GLU A 66 -2.45 6.06 11.76
CA GLU A 66 -1.49 6.33 10.70
C GLU A 66 -1.63 5.27 9.60
N ILE A 67 -1.63 5.75 8.36
CA ILE A 67 -1.44 4.91 7.19
C ILE A 67 0.05 4.82 6.91
N ILE A 68 0.55 3.59 6.77
CA ILE A 68 1.94 3.32 6.44
C ILE A 68 1.99 2.48 5.17
N LEU A 69 2.68 2.97 4.15
CA LEU A 69 2.97 2.22 2.92
C LEU A 69 4.40 1.68 2.98
N TRP A 70 4.55 0.36 2.99
CA TRP A 70 5.84 -0.30 3.03
C TRP A 70 6.14 -0.99 1.71
N TYR A 71 7.25 -0.59 1.08
CA TYR A 71 7.83 -1.28 -0.07
C TYR A 71 8.77 -2.36 0.42
N LYS A 72 8.31 -3.62 0.37
CA LYS A 72 9.07 -4.75 0.92
C LYS A 72 8.80 -6.04 0.14
N PRO A 73 9.68 -7.05 0.22
CA PRO A 73 9.38 -8.37 -0.32
C PRO A 73 8.20 -9.02 0.41
N GLY A 74 7.37 -9.75 -0.33
CA GLY A 74 6.26 -10.51 0.24
C GLY A 74 5.41 -11.20 -0.82
N PRO A 75 4.59 -12.17 -0.43
CA PRO A 75 3.60 -12.73 -1.33
C PRO A 75 2.58 -11.65 -1.70
N TRP A 76 2.37 -11.43 -2.99
CA TRP A 76 1.37 -10.48 -3.51
C TRP A 76 -0.04 -10.81 -3.02
N SER A 77 -0.33 -12.10 -2.81
CA SER A 77 -1.26 -12.64 -1.83
C SER A 77 -1.06 -14.17 -1.75
N SER A 78 -1.49 -14.81 -0.67
CA SER A 78 -1.65 -16.27 -0.61
C SER A 78 -3.01 -16.74 -1.16
N HIS A 79 -3.81 -15.83 -1.74
CA HIS A 79 -5.21 -16.02 -2.11
C HIS A 79 -5.57 -15.18 -3.36
N ILE A 80 -4.84 -15.37 -4.48
CA ILE A 80 -5.41 -15.20 -5.83
C ILE A 80 -5.64 -16.61 -6.37
#